data_AF-A0A5C3QV23-F1
#
_entry.id   AF-A0A5C3QV23-F1
#
_cell.length_a   1.000
_cell.length_b   1.000
_cell.length_c   1.000
_cell.angle_alpha   90.00
_cell.angle_beta   90.00
_cell.angle_gamma   90.00
#
_symmetry.space_group_name_H-M   'P 1'
#
loop_
_entity.id
_entity.type
_entity.pdbx_description
1 polymer ?
#
loop_
_entity_poly.entity_id
_entity_poly.type
_entity_poly.pdbx_seq_one_letter_code
_entity_poly.pdbx_strand_id
1 'polypeptide(L)'
;YPWPVNLLHYYVLLPNPSYLRHLPISKENLPYDFPPQNLRTITSPVRLFAQTACVLGRWRTVLWIDSHTEDYYGPSGSGQRLAGCVERLRGDGDEGGAGPAEEGEESGDTSSVFAKREVDAWVSLGVCEEHGQVAVGMKDGGVEVFGYVDLDPS
;
A
#
# COMPACT_ATOMS: atom_id res chain seq x y z
N TYR A 1 24.24 1.03 -14.30
CA TYR A 1 23.02 0.21 -14.34
C TYR A 1 22.01 0.89 -13.45
N PRO A 2 20.90 1.44 -13.95
CA PRO A 2 19.84 1.90 -13.06
C PRO A 2 19.08 0.69 -12.53
N TRP A 3 18.79 0.69 -11.24
CA TRP A 3 17.94 -0.31 -10.59
C TRP A 3 16.49 -0.13 -11.04
N PRO A 4 15.67 -1.20 -11.11
CA PRO A 4 14.27 -1.07 -11.53
C PRO A 4 13.46 -0.25 -10.51
N VAL A 5 12.50 0.51 -11.01
CA VAL A 5 11.53 1.26 -10.18
C VAL A 5 10.62 0.25 -9.47
N ASN A 6 10.41 0.42 -8.17
CA ASN A 6 9.51 -0.46 -7.43
C ASN A 6 8.06 -0.02 -7.62
N LEU A 7 7.22 -0.99 -7.92
CA LEU A 7 5.79 -0.80 -8.14
C LEU A 7 5.02 -1.65 -7.12
N LEU A 8 4.07 -1.03 -6.43
CA LEU A 8 3.10 -1.71 -5.58
C LEU A 8 1.77 -1.74 -6.33
N HIS A 9 1.35 -2.92 -6.75
CA HIS A 9 0.08 -3.09 -7.45
C HIS A 9 -1.03 -3.41 -6.45
N TYR A 10 -2.10 -2.61 -6.45
CA TYR A 10 -3.30 -2.89 -5.69
C TYR A 10 -4.30 -3.61 -6.59
N TYR A 11 -4.53 -4.90 -6.32
CA TYR A 11 -5.51 -5.71 -7.02
C TYR A 11 -6.76 -5.91 -6.16
N VAL A 12 -7.92 -5.90 -6.80
CA VAL A 12 -9.22 -6.21 -6.19
C VAL A 12 -9.79 -7.48 -6.81
N LEU A 13 -10.30 -8.36 -5.95
CA LEU A 13 -11.12 -9.51 -6.33
C LEU A 13 -12.58 -9.09 -6.27
N LEU A 14 -13.26 -9.05 -7.42
CA LEU A 14 -14.68 -8.75 -7.49
C LEU A 14 -15.49 -10.00 -7.14
N PRO A 15 -16.57 -9.90 -6.34
CA PRO A 15 -17.46 -11.02 -6.09
C PRO A 15 -18.06 -11.55 -7.40
N ASN A 16 -18.01 -12.85 -7.61
CA ASN A 16 -18.65 -13.47 -8.77
C ASN A 16 -20.17 -13.56 -8.51
N PRO A 17 -21.02 -12.89 -9.29
CA PRO A 17 -22.47 -12.88 -9.06
C PRO A 17 -23.12 -14.27 -9.29
N SER A 18 -22.44 -15.17 -10.00
CA SER A 18 -22.91 -16.54 -10.26
C SER A 18 -22.47 -17.53 -9.18
N TYR A 19 -21.73 -17.09 -8.16
CA TYR A 19 -21.26 -17.95 -7.09
C TYR A 19 -22.41 -18.54 -6.26
N LEU A 20 -22.41 -19.87 -6.14
CA LEU A 20 -23.36 -20.60 -5.33
C LEU A 20 -22.70 -21.09 -4.03
N ARG A 21 -22.96 -20.36 -2.93
CA ARG A 21 -22.43 -20.63 -1.57
C ARG A 21 -22.64 -22.04 -1.02
N HIS A 22 -23.61 -22.78 -1.55
CA HIS A 22 -23.99 -24.11 -1.08
C HIS A 22 -23.34 -25.24 -1.88
N LEU A 23 -22.68 -24.91 -2.99
CA LEU A 23 -21.91 -25.86 -3.78
C LEU A 23 -20.41 -25.77 -3.41
N PRO A 24 -19.64 -26.85 -3.62
CA PRO A 24 -18.19 -26.81 -3.44
C PRO A 24 -17.53 -25.75 -4.34
N ILE A 25 -16.40 -25.20 -3.89
CA ILE A 25 -15.58 -24.31 -4.71
C ILE A 25 -14.94 -25.14 -5.83
N SER A 26 -15.17 -24.75 -7.08
CA SER A 26 -14.56 -25.37 -8.28
C SER A 26 -14.24 -24.30 -9.32
N LYS A 27 -13.63 -24.69 -10.45
CA LYS A 27 -13.37 -23.77 -11.58
C LYS A 27 -14.65 -23.14 -12.13
N GLU A 28 -15.78 -23.83 -11.98
CA GLU A 28 -17.11 -23.44 -12.43
C GLU A 28 -17.93 -22.73 -11.33
N ASN A 29 -17.46 -22.73 -10.07
CA ASN A 29 -18.13 -22.14 -8.91
C ASN A 29 -17.12 -21.38 -8.02
N LEU A 30 -16.53 -20.32 -8.55
CA LEU A 30 -15.59 -19.47 -7.81
C LEU A 30 -16.33 -18.33 -7.09
N PRO A 31 -15.94 -17.97 -5.85
CA PRO A 31 -16.54 -16.87 -5.11
C PRO A 31 -16.17 -15.48 -5.65
N TYR A 32 -15.09 -15.39 -6.42
CA TYR A 32 -14.59 -14.15 -7.00
C TYR A 32 -14.28 -14.34 -8.48
N ASP A 33 -14.42 -13.26 -9.25
CA ASP A 33 -14.03 -13.22 -10.64
C ASP A 33 -12.51 -13.17 -10.78
N PHE A 34 -12.00 -13.89 -11.78
CA PHE A 34 -10.59 -13.91 -12.15
C PHE A 34 -10.41 -13.50 -13.62
N PRO A 35 -9.34 -12.75 -13.95
CA PRO A 35 -8.24 -12.35 -13.09
C PRO A 35 -8.60 -11.20 -12.13
N PRO A 36 -7.87 -11.03 -11.01
CA PRO A 36 -7.99 -9.84 -10.15
C PRO A 36 -7.81 -8.57 -10.98
N GLN A 37 -8.62 -7.55 -10.70
CA GLN A 37 -8.52 -6.28 -11.41
C GLN A 37 -7.47 -5.39 -10.74
N ASN A 38 -6.51 -4.89 -11.52
CA ASN A 38 -5.59 -3.88 -11.01
C ASN A 38 -6.37 -2.57 -10.84
N LEU A 39 -6.51 -2.12 -9.61
CA LEU A 39 -7.15 -0.84 -9.32
C LEU A 39 -6.16 0.31 -9.42
N ARG A 40 -4.90 0.08 -9.01
CA ARG A 40 -3.83 1.08 -9.12
C ARG A 40 -2.44 0.44 -9.11
N THR A 41 -1.50 1.19 -9.67
CA THR A 41 -0.07 0.99 -9.53
C THR A 41 0.49 2.17 -8.73
N ILE A 42 0.94 1.90 -7.51
CA ILE A 42 1.60 2.89 -6.66
C ILE A 42 3.09 2.82 -6.99
N THR A 43 3.62 3.92 -7.52
CA THR A 43 5.06 4.06 -7.71
C THR A 43 5.71 4.31 -6.34
N SER A 44 6.71 3.51 -6.02
CA SER A 44 7.55 3.76 -4.86
C SER A 44 8.86 4.35 -5.35
N PRO A 45 9.23 5.57 -4.91
CA PRO A 45 10.55 6.15 -5.22
C PRO A 45 11.69 5.38 -4.51
N VAL A 46 11.39 4.23 -3.91
CA VAL A 46 12.23 3.54 -2.95
C VAL A 46 12.43 2.07 -3.28
N ARG A 47 13.60 1.55 -2.90
CA ARG A 47 14.06 0.17 -3.01
C ARG A 47 13.30 -0.79 -2.08
N LEU A 48 12.51 -1.70 -2.66
CA LEU A 48 11.86 -2.83 -1.97
C LEU A 48 12.69 -4.13 -2.03
N PHE A 49 14.02 -4.04 -2.07
CA PHE A 49 14.90 -5.21 -2.15
C PHE A 49 15.26 -5.83 -0.78
N ALA A 50 14.68 -5.31 0.30
CA ALA A 50 14.85 -5.79 1.67
C ALA A 50 13.63 -6.58 2.13
N GLN A 51 13.69 -7.20 3.32
CA GLN A 51 12.48 -7.70 3.98
C GLN A 51 11.50 -6.53 4.19
N THR A 52 10.37 -6.58 3.49
CA THR A 52 9.30 -5.58 3.57
C THR A 52 8.09 -6.16 4.29
N ALA A 53 7.33 -5.30 4.95
CA ALA A 53 6.00 -5.62 5.44
C ALA A 53 5.02 -4.62 4.84
N CYS A 54 3.80 -5.05 4.58
CA CYS A 54 2.72 -4.19 4.07
C CYS A 54 1.46 -4.46 4.88
N VAL A 55 0.68 -3.42 5.13
CA VAL A 55 -0.62 -3.50 5.80
C VAL A 55 -1.62 -2.61 5.08
N LEU A 56 -2.84 -3.13 4.93
CA LEU A 56 -4.00 -2.39 4.42
C LEU A 56 -4.97 -2.18 5.59
N GLY A 57 -5.20 -0.91 5.94
CA GLY A 57 -6.20 -0.47 6.89
C GLY A 57 -7.63 -0.61 6.34
N ARG A 58 -8.60 -0.66 7.25
CA ARG A 58 -10.03 -0.75 6.96
C ARG A 58 -10.58 0.48 6.21
N TRP A 59 -9.95 1.64 6.35
CA TRP A 59 -10.25 2.90 5.67
C TRP A 59 -9.28 3.18 4.53
N ARG A 60 -8.74 2.10 3.94
CA ARG A 60 -7.93 2.11 2.71
C ARG A 60 -6.59 2.84 2.85
N THR A 61 -6.08 2.96 4.08
CA THR A 61 -4.68 3.30 4.32
C THR A 61 -3.80 2.12 3.91
N VAL A 62 -2.86 2.31 3.00
CA VAL A 62 -1.83 1.33 2.69
C VAL A 62 -0.53 1.83 3.28
N LEU A 63 0.08 1.03 4.15
CA LEU A 63 1.40 1.29 4.72
C LEU A 63 2.34 0.16 4.37
N TRP A 64 3.60 0.48 4.11
CA TRP A 64 4.65 -0.51 3.94
C TRP A 64 5.96 -0.04 4.54
N ILE A 65 6.80 -1.03 4.89
CA ILE A 65 8.19 -0.80 5.24
C ILE A 65 9.04 -1.05 4.00
N ASP A 66 9.98 -0.15 3.73
CA ASP A 66 10.98 -0.31 2.69
C ASP A 66 12.40 -0.04 3.18
N SER A 67 13.38 -0.21 2.29
CA SER A 67 14.78 0.10 2.57
C SER A 67 15.21 1.44 1.97
N HIS A 68 15.92 2.23 2.77
CA HIS A 68 16.68 3.40 2.34
C HIS A 68 18.13 3.01 2.06
N THR A 69 18.37 2.33 0.95
CA THR A 69 19.74 2.19 0.48
C THR A 69 20.15 3.50 -0.18
N GLU A 70 21.07 4.24 0.43
CA GLU A 70 22.00 4.99 -0.42
C GLU A 70 22.77 3.95 -1.24
N ASP A 71 22.95 4.24 -2.53
CA ASP A 71 23.42 3.31 -3.56
C ASP A 71 24.75 2.58 -3.24
N TYR A 72 25.45 2.99 -2.19
CA TYR A 72 26.78 2.54 -1.79
C TYR A 72 26.86 1.22 -1.02
N TYR A 73 25.86 0.85 -0.21
CA TYR A 73 26.00 -0.26 0.76
C TYR A 73 25.31 -1.58 0.38
N GLY A 74 24.74 -1.66 -0.82
CA GLY A 74 23.97 -2.84 -1.26
C GLY A 74 22.58 -2.94 -0.61
N PRO A 75 21.81 -3.99 -0.89
CA PRO A 75 20.48 -4.17 -0.34
C PRO A 75 20.55 -4.41 1.18
N SER A 76 19.75 -3.66 1.93
CA SER A 76 19.55 -3.94 3.35
C SER A 76 18.82 -5.27 3.52
N GLY A 77 19.12 -6.00 4.60
CA GLY A 77 18.32 -7.17 4.98
C GLY A 77 16.95 -6.78 5.56
N SER A 78 16.68 -5.52 5.89
CA SER A 78 15.45 -5.10 6.58
C SER A 78 15.02 -3.66 6.33
N GLY A 79 13.89 -3.31 6.94
CA GLY A 79 13.24 -2.04 6.81
C GLY A 79 13.92 -0.87 7.51
N GLN A 80 13.88 0.29 6.85
CA GLN A 80 14.38 1.58 7.33
C GLN A 80 13.36 2.69 7.23
N ARG A 81 12.41 2.65 6.29
CA ARG A 81 11.35 3.68 6.19
C ARG A 81 9.97 3.07 6.28
N LEU A 82 9.07 3.87 6.81
CA LEU A 82 7.64 3.65 6.85
C LEU A 82 7.06 4.60 5.81
N ALA A 83 6.46 4.05 4.78
CA ALA A 83 5.83 4.78 3.71
C ALA A 83 4.38 4.32 3.54
N GLY A 84 3.59 5.12 2.85
CA GLY A 84 2.20 4.77 2.59
C GLY A 84 1.42 5.81 1.80
N CYS A 85 0.15 5.50 1.58
CA CYS A 85 -0.84 6.40 1.02
C CYS A 85 -2.23 6.07 1.59
N VAL A 86 -3.14 7.04 1.55
CA VAL A 86 -4.55 6.87 1.91
C VAL A 86 -5.36 6.99 0.64
N GLU A 87 -6.14 5.96 0.32
CA GLU A 87 -7.06 6.03 -0.82
C GLU A 87 -8.20 7.00 -0.49
N ARG A 88 -8.11 8.24 -0.98
CA ARG A 88 -9.28 9.12 -1.03
C ARG A 88 -10.19 8.57 -2.12
N LEU A 89 -11.35 8.02 -1.71
CA LEU A 89 -12.43 7.77 -2.66
C LEU A 89 -12.65 9.07 -3.46
N ARG A 90 -12.44 9.03 -4.78
CA ARG A 90 -12.86 10.12 -5.66
C ARG A 90 -14.32 10.42 -5.32
N GLY A 91 -14.58 11.61 -4.79
CA GLY A 91 -15.93 12.05 -4.48
C GLY A 91 -16.77 12.01 -5.74
N ASP A 92 -17.94 11.41 -5.62
CA ASP A 92 -19.05 11.51 -6.54
C ASP A 92 -19.54 12.97 -6.50
N GLY A 93 -19.14 13.80 -7.48
CA GLY A 93 -19.60 15.18 -7.61
C GLY A 93 -18.54 16.18 -8.07
N ASP A 94 -18.27 16.23 -9.37
CA ASP A 94 -17.97 17.48 -10.06
C ASP A 94 -18.58 17.42 -11.48
N GLU A 95 -19.83 17.84 -11.60
CA GLU A 95 -20.44 18.15 -12.89
C GLU A 95 -19.75 19.43 -13.43
N GLY A 96 -18.80 19.29 -14.35
CA GLY A 96 -18.31 20.47 -15.06
C GLY A 96 -17.03 20.32 -15.88
N GLY A 97 -17.14 19.78 -17.10
CA GLY A 97 -16.19 20.12 -18.17
C GLY A 97 -15.68 18.92 -18.96
N ALA A 98 -16.32 18.65 -20.10
CA ALA A 98 -15.79 17.75 -21.11
C ALA A 98 -14.54 18.36 -21.77
N GLY A 99 -13.36 17.91 -21.36
CA GLY A 99 -12.10 18.04 -22.11
C GLY A 99 -11.81 16.75 -22.89
N PRO A 100 -11.12 16.81 -24.05
CA PRO A 100 -10.95 15.67 -24.93
C PRO A 100 -10.05 14.59 -24.29
N ALA A 101 -10.39 13.33 -24.58
CA ALA A 101 -9.70 12.14 -24.12
C ALA A 101 -8.22 12.15 -24.53
N GLU A 102 -7.34 12.34 -23.55
CA GLU A 102 -5.93 11.97 -23.66
C GLU A 102 -5.70 10.61 -22.99
N GLU A 103 -4.79 9.86 -23.59
CA GLU A 103 -4.54 8.45 -23.39
C GLU A 103 -4.07 8.15 -21.95
N GLY A 104 -4.87 7.35 -21.23
CA GLY A 104 -4.40 6.43 -20.18
C GLY A 104 -3.38 6.96 -19.17
N GLU A 105 -3.62 8.11 -18.55
CA GLU A 105 -2.91 8.48 -17.33
C GLU A 105 -3.36 7.54 -16.20
N GLU A 106 -2.57 6.50 -15.94
CA GLU A 106 -2.57 5.83 -14.64
C GLU A 106 -2.45 6.92 -13.58
N SER A 107 -3.55 7.21 -12.88
CA SER A 107 -3.58 8.13 -11.75
C SER A 107 -2.75 7.50 -10.62
N GLY A 108 -1.43 7.67 -10.71
CA GLY A 108 -0.47 7.21 -9.73
C GLY A 108 -0.63 8.04 -8.47
N ASP A 109 -1.40 7.51 -7.52
CA ASP A 109 -1.53 8.09 -6.20
C ASP A 109 -0.14 8.10 -5.55
N THR A 110 0.42 9.30 -5.38
CA THR A 110 1.82 9.47 -4.97
C THR A 110 1.99 9.02 -3.53
N SER A 111 2.88 8.05 -3.31
CA SER A 111 3.23 7.58 -1.98
C SER A 111 3.97 8.65 -1.17
N SER A 112 3.81 8.62 0.15
CA SER A 112 4.50 9.49 1.10
C SER A 112 5.37 8.68 2.06
N VAL A 113 6.48 9.27 2.53
CA VAL A 113 7.32 8.70 3.58
C VAL A 113 6.96 9.36 4.91
N PHE A 114 6.56 8.56 5.90
CA PHE A 114 6.12 9.03 7.21
C PHE A 114 7.23 8.99 8.26
N ALA A 115 8.11 8.00 8.18
CA ALA A 115 9.25 7.89 9.10
C ALA A 115 10.44 7.21 8.42
N LYS A 116 11.64 7.55 8.89
CA LYS A 116 12.91 6.94 8.48
C LYS A 116 13.76 6.66 9.72
N ARG A 117 14.50 5.57 9.69
CA ARG A 117 15.59 5.24 10.62
C ARG A 117 16.90 5.04 9.88
N GLU A 118 17.97 5.34 10.61
CA GLU A 118 19.35 5.07 10.15
C GLU A 118 19.75 3.60 10.36
N VAL A 119 19.02 2.85 11.21
CA VAL A 119 19.32 1.44 11.52
C VAL A 119 18.19 0.52 11.06
N ASP A 120 18.59 -0.55 10.37
CA ASP A 120 17.71 -1.46 9.63
C ASP A 120 17.12 -2.55 10.53
N ALA A 121 16.14 -2.15 11.33
CA ALA A 121 15.57 -2.99 12.37
C ALA A 121 14.10 -3.36 12.14
N TRP A 122 13.36 -2.61 11.31
CA TRP A 122 11.92 -2.81 11.15
C TRP A 122 11.58 -4.04 10.30
N VAL A 123 10.65 -4.87 10.79
CA VAL A 123 10.31 -6.17 10.18
C VAL A 123 8.81 -6.47 10.13
N SER A 124 7.96 -5.76 10.87
CA SER A 124 6.51 -5.96 10.86
C SER A 124 5.74 -4.66 11.04
N LEU A 125 4.49 -4.64 10.57
CA LEU A 125 3.57 -3.50 10.67
C LEU A 125 2.20 -3.93 11.20
N GLY A 126 1.58 -3.03 11.96
CA GLY A 126 0.16 -3.05 12.27
C GLY A 126 -0.40 -1.63 12.22
N VAL A 127 -1.65 -1.49 11.78
CA VAL A 127 -2.35 -0.20 11.77
C VAL A 127 -3.65 -0.32 12.55
N CYS A 128 -3.91 0.64 13.43
CA CYS A 128 -5.16 0.83 14.15
C CYS A 128 -5.69 2.20 13.79
N GLU A 129 -6.49 2.24 12.72
CA GLU A 129 -6.96 3.53 12.21
C GLU A 129 -7.93 4.20 13.20
N GLU A 130 -8.73 3.42 13.96
CA GLU A 130 -9.65 3.95 14.99
C GLU A 130 -8.99 4.85 16.04
N HIS A 131 -7.71 4.59 16.32
CA HIS A 131 -6.94 5.38 17.29
C HIS A 131 -5.84 6.20 16.61
N GLY A 132 -5.78 6.21 15.27
CA GLY A 132 -4.72 6.89 14.51
C GLY A 132 -3.34 6.36 14.85
N GLN A 133 -3.16 5.04 14.94
CA GLN A 133 -1.91 4.43 15.41
C GLN A 133 -1.31 3.46 14.39
N VAL A 134 0.01 3.47 14.30
CA VAL A 134 0.81 2.51 13.54
C VAL A 134 1.83 1.87 14.48
N ALA A 135 1.80 0.55 14.61
CA ALA A 135 2.81 -0.21 15.33
C ALA A 135 3.83 -0.79 14.35
N VAL A 136 5.12 -0.66 14.68
CA VAL A 136 6.24 -1.18 13.91
C VAL A 136 7.08 -2.09 14.79
N GLY A 137 7.20 -3.36 14.41
CA GLY A 137 8.00 -4.33 15.14
C GLY A 137 9.46 -4.35 14.67
N MET A 138 10.37 -4.58 15.60
CA MET A 138 11.81 -4.60 15.39
C MET A 138 12.39 -6.02 15.52
N LYS A 139 13.54 -6.26 14.89
CA LYS A 139 14.30 -7.53 14.99
C LYS A 139 14.68 -7.93 16.41
N ASP A 140 14.96 -6.95 17.26
CA ASP A 140 15.34 -7.15 18.66
C ASP A 140 14.14 -7.44 19.57
N GLY A 141 12.94 -7.52 18.98
CA GLY A 141 11.68 -7.78 19.69
C GLY A 141 11.02 -6.52 20.25
N GLY A 142 11.61 -5.34 20.10
CA GLY A 142 10.95 -4.11 20.51
C GLY A 142 9.86 -3.68 19.52
N VAL A 143 9.00 -2.77 19.98
CA VAL A 143 7.87 -2.23 19.20
C VAL A 143 7.87 -0.71 19.34
N GLU A 144 7.76 -0.03 18.20
CA GLU A 144 7.56 1.42 18.14
C GLU A 144 6.12 1.71 17.72
N VAL A 145 5.49 2.71 18.36
CA VAL A 145 4.13 3.13 18.02
C VAL A 145 4.15 4.58 17.57
N PHE A 146 3.71 4.81 16.34
CA PHE A 146 3.52 6.14 15.75
C PHE A 146 2.06 6.53 15.88
N GLY A 147 1.80 7.78 16.28
CA GLY A 147 0.48 8.40 16.15
C GLY A 147 0.41 9.21 14.86
N TYR A 148 -0.67 9.08 14.11
CA TYR A 148 -1.04 10.02 13.05
C TYR A 148 -2.42 10.57 13.40
N VAL A 149 -2.47 11.88 13.57
CA VAL A 149 -3.70 12.62 13.85
C VAL A 149 -4.01 13.40 12.58
N ASP A 150 -5.26 13.35 12.10
CA ASP A 150 -5.74 14.37 11.18
C ASP A 150 -5.70 15.70 11.95
N LEU A 151 -4.75 16.58 11.58
CA LEU A 151 -4.58 17.88 12.20
C LEU A 151 -5.65 18.89 11.73
N ASP A 152 -6.89 18.46 11.48
CA ASP A 152 -7.97 19.36 11.07
C ASP A 152 -9.09 19.42 12.12
N PRO A 153 -9.02 20.39 13.04
CA PRO A 153 -10.16 20.82 13.83
C PRO A 153 -10.80 22.03 13.12
N SER A 154 -11.70 21.78 12.15
CA SER A 154 -12.62 22.81 11.65
C SER A 154 -14.00 22.25 11.35
#